data_AF-A0A941TYL3-F1
#
_entry.id   AF-A0A941TYL3-F1
#
_cell.length_a   1.000
_cell.length_b   1.000
_cell.length_c   1.000
_cell.angle_alpha   90.00
_cell.angle_beta   90.00
_cell.angle_gamma   90.00
#
_symmetry.space_group_name_H-M   'P 1'
#
loop_
_entity.id
_entity.type
_entity.pdbx_description
1 polymer ?
#
loop_
_entity_poly.entity_id
_entity_poly.type
_entity_poly.pdbx_seq_one_letter_code
_entity_poly.pdbx_strand_id
1 'polypeptide(L)'
;MDPAPTIDQLRRDAGAALERLRGMPSAQDLADAKALVEALRNQRDYALMGQLAEAVSRIDPKDAKNRRLYAQCLIDTGMASAALDLLQPLVRRLPETDPEFVEATGLLGRAYKQIFFDAGDKGSESARAALRKAIAAYRGPFEAGGSTWHGVNLVALLERARGLGLRVPGGGAAQVAQTARALIDALDQTPIEQRDAWHLASLAEASLGLHDWIAIEDRVRHYVADPRVQAFHVAGTLRQFTQVWSVEADPRGRALVDILRARLLRLQGAELRLAPAELQRSGAQAPPASQLEAVLGPNGAQTYRWWKTGVERAASVASVRQRMGGRIGTGFALRAGDLGLEPADELLVMTNHHVVNPQGASPGLPPAEVEIVFEAVDPDQAHAIERVLWSSPPDRFDASVLRLATPPAGVAPLPIGPALPALDDGARVYVIGHPGGRDLSFSFQDNELLDHEGPPQGRPAVAGVWRLHYRAPTEGGSSGSPVFNSRLWQVIALHHAGGKIGMPRLNGKPGSCGANEGIALQSIIAALKTGG
;
A
#
# COMPACT_ATOMS: atom_id res chain seq x y z
N MET A 1 -15.00 -11.09 20.58
CA MET A 1 -15.04 -9.96 19.63
C MET A 1 -15.00 -10.57 18.26
N ASP A 2 -16.04 -10.37 17.46
CA ASP A 2 -16.01 -10.80 16.06
C ASP A 2 -14.87 -10.06 15.32
N PRO A 3 -14.17 -10.74 14.40
CA PRO A 3 -13.14 -10.10 13.59
C PRO A 3 -13.76 -8.94 12.81
N ALA A 4 -13.06 -7.80 12.76
CA ALA A 4 -13.48 -6.66 11.95
C ALA A 4 -13.71 -7.13 10.50
N PRO A 5 -14.80 -6.70 9.84
CA PRO A 5 -15.14 -7.17 8.51
C PRO A 5 -14.01 -6.83 7.53
N THR A 6 -13.66 -7.79 6.67
CA THR A 6 -12.64 -7.58 5.64
C THR A 6 -13.10 -6.49 4.66
N ILE A 7 -12.17 -5.80 4.00
CA ILE A 7 -12.52 -4.77 3.01
C ILE A 7 -13.42 -5.32 1.89
N ASP A 8 -13.23 -6.58 1.50
CA ASP A 8 -14.07 -7.23 0.49
C ASP A 8 -15.49 -7.52 1.00
N GLN A 9 -15.65 -7.87 2.28
CA GLN A 9 -16.97 -8.01 2.88
C GLN A 9 -17.69 -6.66 2.91
N LEU A 10 -17.00 -5.61 3.37
CA LEU A 10 -17.55 -4.25 3.38
C LEU A 10 -17.96 -3.76 1.99
N ARG A 11 -17.16 -4.06 0.95
CA ARG A 11 -17.50 -3.73 -0.44
C ARG A 11 -18.75 -4.45 -0.93
N ARG A 12 -18.88 -5.75 -0.62
CA ARG A 12 -20.09 -6.51 -0.97
C ARG A 12 -21.33 -5.95 -0.26
N ASP A 13 -21.22 -5.68 1.04
CA ASP A 13 -22.33 -5.18 1.85
C ASP A 13 -22.77 -3.79 1.40
N ALA A 14 -21.82 -2.91 1.09
CA ALA A 14 -22.10 -1.58 0.54
C ALA A 14 -22.71 -1.64 -0.88
N GLY A 15 -22.24 -2.57 -1.73
CA GLY A 15 -22.86 -2.81 -3.04
C GLY A 15 -24.32 -3.27 -2.91
N ALA A 16 -24.60 -4.20 -2.01
CA ALA A 16 -25.96 -4.66 -1.74
C ALA A 16 -26.84 -3.54 -1.14
N ALA A 17 -26.29 -2.71 -0.25
CA ALA A 17 -27.00 -1.56 0.30
C ALA A 17 -27.35 -0.53 -0.79
N LEU A 18 -26.45 -0.24 -1.72
CA LEU A 18 -26.72 0.65 -2.85
C LEU A 18 -27.92 0.16 -3.69
N GLU A 19 -27.99 -1.13 -4.00
CA GLU A 19 -29.12 -1.69 -4.75
C GLU A 19 -30.43 -1.57 -3.97
N ARG A 20 -30.42 -1.82 -2.65
CA ARG A 20 -31.61 -1.65 -1.80
C ARG A 20 -32.09 -0.20 -1.76
N LEU A 21 -31.17 0.76 -1.64
CA LEU A 21 -31.49 2.20 -1.61
C LEU A 21 -32.04 2.73 -2.94
N ARG A 22 -31.78 2.07 -4.08
CA ARG A 22 -32.38 2.42 -5.38
C ARG A 22 -33.84 1.99 -5.50
N GLY A 23 -34.29 1.02 -4.69
CA GLY A 23 -35.66 0.52 -4.67
C GLY A 23 -36.56 1.29 -3.71
N MET A 24 -37.34 0.55 -2.92
CA MET A 24 -38.10 1.09 -1.78
C MET A 24 -37.41 0.67 -0.47
N PRO A 25 -36.39 1.41 0.00
CA PRO A 25 -35.64 1.01 1.19
C PRO A 25 -36.50 1.12 2.45
N SER A 26 -36.33 0.17 3.35
CA SER A 26 -36.88 0.27 4.71
C SER A 26 -36.07 1.26 5.56
N ALA A 27 -36.61 1.64 6.73
CA ALA A 27 -35.86 2.43 7.70
C ALA A 27 -34.59 1.70 8.19
N GLN A 28 -34.63 0.36 8.25
CA GLN A 28 -33.48 -0.45 8.62
C GLN A 28 -32.39 -0.43 7.54
N ASP A 29 -32.78 -0.54 6.25
CA ASP A 29 -31.83 -0.43 5.13
C ASP A 29 -31.08 0.90 5.14
N LEU A 30 -31.78 1.98 5.45
CA LEU A 30 -31.17 3.31 5.58
C LEU A 30 -30.20 3.38 6.78
N ALA A 31 -30.57 2.81 7.93
CA ALA A 31 -29.71 2.77 9.10
C ALA A 31 -28.43 1.95 8.86
N ASP A 32 -28.56 0.78 8.22
CA ASP A 32 -27.43 -0.08 7.86
C ASP A 32 -26.50 0.61 6.86
N ALA A 33 -27.06 1.29 5.85
CA ALA A 33 -26.29 2.07 4.90
C ALA A 33 -25.48 3.20 5.58
N LYS A 34 -26.07 3.93 6.53
CA LYS A 34 -25.36 4.97 7.30
C LYS A 34 -24.18 4.39 8.09
N ALA A 35 -24.34 3.23 8.70
CA ALA A 35 -23.24 2.54 9.41
C ALA A 35 -22.12 2.10 8.44
N LEU A 36 -22.49 1.62 7.25
CA LEU A 36 -21.53 1.23 6.21
C LEU A 36 -20.71 2.40 5.67
N VAL A 37 -21.28 3.61 5.56
CA VAL A 37 -20.50 4.82 5.15
C VAL A 37 -19.32 5.06 6.10
N GLU A 38 -19.54 4.94 7.41
CA GLU A 38 -18.47 5.10 8.41
C GLU A 38 -17.46 3.94 8.36
N ALA A 39 -17.92 2.71 8.15
CA ALA A 39 -17.04 1.55 7.99
C ALA A 39 -16.15 1.66 6.73
N LEU A 40 -16.68 2.17 5.61
CA LEU A 40 -15.89 2.44 4.40
C LEU A 40 -14.86 3.55 4.63
N ARG A 41 -15.21 4.60 5.40
CA ARG A 41 -14.27 5.63 5.84
C ARG A 41 -13.14 5.03 6.68
N ASN A 42 -13.43 4.06 7.55
CA ASN A 42 -12.43 3.36 8.34
C ASN A 42 -11.38 2.65 7.48
N GLN A 43 -11.82 2.09 6.36
CA GLN A 43 -10.97 1.38 5.38
C GLN A 43 -10.41 2.26 4.26
N ARG A 44 -10.77 3.56 4.22
CA ARG A 44 -10.36 4.52 3.18
C ARG A 44 -10.85 4.15 1.77
N ASP A 45 -11.96 3.44 1.64
CA ASP A 45 -12.61 3.21 0.34
C ASP A 45 -13.51 4.39 -0.02
N TYR A 46 -12.89 5.52 -0.36
CA TYR A 46 -13.60 6.78 -0.61
C TYR A 46 -14.50 6.72 -1.85
N ALA A 47 -14.16 5.91 -2.85
CA ALA A 47 -14.97 5.76 -4.04
C ALA A 47 -16.35 5.17 -3.71
N LEU A 48 -16.38 4.06 -2.97
CA LEU A 48 -17.64 3.44 -2.57
C LEU A 48 -18.34 4.21 -1.44
N MET A 49 -17.56 4.79 -0.52
CA MET A 49 -18.07 5.67 0.54
C MET A 49 -18.86 6.84 -0.04
N GLY A 50 -18.32 7.52 -1.06
CA GLY A 50 -18.97 8.66 -1.70
C GLY A 50 -20.28 8.27 -2.39
N GLN A 51 -20.29 7.15 -3.12
CA GLN A 51 -21.50 6.63 -3.77
C GLN A 51 -22.61 6.31 -2.74
N LEU A 52 -22.26 5.64 -1.65
CA LEU A 52 -23.22 5.27 -0.62
C LEU A 52 -23.72 6.50 0.16
N ALA A 53 -22.83 7.42 0.53
CA ALA A 53 -23.19 8.65 1.24
C ALA A 53 -24.10 9.57 0.40
N GLU A 54 -23.85 9.62 -0.91
CA GLU A 54 -24.71 10.31 -1.88
C GLU A 54 -26.10 9.64 -1.96
N ALA A 55 -26.17 8.31 -2.05
CA ALA A 55 -27.44 7.58 -2.04
C ALA A 55 -28.24 7.81 -0.76
N VAL A 56 -27.58 7.76 0.41
CA VAL A 56 -28.19 8.10 1.71
C VAL A 56 -28.70 9.54 1.71
N SER A 57 -27.95 10.50 1.17
CA SER A 57 -28.35 11.91 1.14
C SER A 57 -29.59 12.18 0.30
N ARG A 58 -29.92 11.33 -0.67
CA ARG A 58 -31.16 11.47 -1.47
C ARG A 58 -32.41 11.08 -0.70
N ILE A 59 -32.27 10.20 0.28
CA ILE A 59 -33.37 9.71 1.11
C ILE A 59 -33.47 10.52 2.41
N ASP A 60 -32.33 10.81 3.03
CA ASP A 60 -32.23 11.60 4.26
C ASP A 60 -31.21 12.75 4.11
N PRO A 61 -31.60 13.85 3.42
CA PRO A 61 -30.71 14.96 3.13
C PRO A 61 -30.29 15.78 4.37
N LYS A 62 -30.98 15.60 5.51
CA LYS A 62 -30.75 16.38 6.73
C LYS A 62 -29.87 15.67 7.75
N ASP A 63 -29.57 14.38 7.56
CA ASP A 63 -28.68 13.62 8.44
C ASP A 63 -27.31 14.28 8.56
N ALA A 64 -27.00 14.84 9.74
CA ALA A 64 -25.80 15.63 9.96
C ALA A 64 -24.51 14.81 9.80
N LYS A 65 -24.51 13.59 10.35
CA LYS A 65 -23.36 12.66 10.32
C LYS A 65 -23.02 12.23 8.91
N ASN A 66 -24.01 11.80 8.11
CA ASN A 66 -23.81 11.41 6.72
C ASN A 66 -23.34 12.60 5.87
N ARG A 67 -23.94 13.78 6.05
CA ARG A 67 -23.51 15.00 5.36
C ARG A 67 -22.05 15.33 5.69
N ARG A 68 -21.66 15.28 6.96
CA ARG A 68 -20.26 15.46 7.39
C ARG A 68 -19.33 14.42 6.76
N LEU A 69 -19.67 13.13 6.82
CA LEU A 69 -18.87 12.05 6.23
C LEU A 69 -18.75 12.21 4.71
N TYR A 70 -19.80 12.65 4.03
CA TYR A 70 -19.74 12.95 2.60
C TYR A 70 -18.79 14.11 2.29
N ALA A 71 -18.84 15.19 3.08
CA ALA A 71 -17.84 16.26 2.98
C ALA A 71 -16.41 15.75 3.22
N GLN A 72 -16.21 14.85 4.18
CA GLN A 72 -14.90 14.23 4.40
C GLN A 72 -14.40 13.48 3.16
N CYS A 73 -15.28 12.68 2.55
CA CYS A 73 -14.98 11.98 1.30
C CYS A 73 -14.57 12.98 0.21
N LEU A 74 -15.32 14.07 0.02
CA LEU A 74 -15.00 15.11 -0.96
C LEU A 74 -13.62 15.74 -0.71
N ILE A 75 -13.25 16.01 0.55
CA ILE A 75 -11.91 16.53 0.87
C ILE A 75 -10.84 15.50 0.51
N ASP A 76 -11.03 14.23 0.90
CA ASP A 76 -10.07 13.16 0.67
C ASP A 76 -9.93 12.75 -0.81
N THR A 77 -10.91 13.08 -1.66
CA THR A 77 -10.85 12.90 -3.13
C THR A 77 -10.46 14.17 -3.90
N GLY A 78 -10.00 15.21 -3.22
CA GLY A 78 -9.47 16.44 -3.84
C GLY A 78 -10.51 17.51 -4.19
N MET A 79 -11.76 17.35 -3.75
CA MET A 79 -12.88 18.26 -4.02
C MET A 79 -13.14 19.21 -2.82
N ALA A 80 -12.09 19.85 -2.29
CA ALA A 80 -12.17 20.65 -1.07
C ALA A 80 -13.17 21.82 -1.15
N SER A 81 -13.30 22.48 -2.30
CA SER A 81 -14.29 23.56 -2.49
C SER A 81 -15.73 23.05 -2.39
N ALA A 82 -16.04 21.91 -3.00
CA ALA A 82 -17.37 21.30 -2.91
C ALA A 82 -17.68 20.86 -1.46
N ALA A 83 -16.66 20.38 -0.72
CA ALA A 83 -16.82 20.09 0.69
C ALA A 83 -17.16 21.34 1.51
N LEU A 84 -16.58 22.51 1.19
CA LEU A 84 -16.93 23.77 1.86
C LEU A 84 -18.39 24.16 1.63
N ASP A 85 -18.90 24.01 0.41
CA ASP A 85 -20.30 24.31 0.07
C ASP A 85 -21.27 23.41 0.85
N LEU A 86 -20.82 22.21 1.24
CA LEU A 86 -21.58 21.30 2.09
C LEU A 86 -21.43 21.62 3.59
N LEU A 87 -20.21 21.91 4.06
CA LEU A 87 -19.90 22.09 5.48
C LEU A 87 -20.36 23.45 6.03
N GLN A 88 -20.27 24.53 5.25
CA GLN A 88 -20.70 25.86 5.72
C GLN A 88 -22.17 25.92 6.13
N PRO A 89 -23.15 25.48 5.31
CA PRO A 89 -24.55 25.45 5.75
C PRO A 89 -24.78 24.43 6.86
N LEU A 90 -24.02 23.33 6.90
CA LEU A 90 -24.09 22.33 7.97
C LEU A 90 -23.70 22.92 9.33
N VAL A 91 -22.57 23.62 9.42
CA VAL A 91 -22.12 24.25 10.67
C VAL A 91 -23.08 25.34 11.11
N ARG A 92 -23.61 26.15 10.18
CA ARG A 92 -24.58 27.23 10.50
C ARG A 92 -25.90 26.74 11.09
N ARG A 93 -26.33 25.52 10.77
CA ARG A 93 -27.61 24.97 11.23
C ARG A 93 -27.51 24.16 12.53
N LEU A 94 -26.31 23.68 12.88
CA LEU A 94 -26.09 22.84 14.04
C LEU A 94 -25.90 23.71 15.30
N PRO A 95 -26.54 23.39 16.43
CA PRO A 95 -26.22 24.01 17.70
C PRO A 95 -24.76 23.77 18.10
N GLU A 96 -24.11 24.71 18.79
CA GLU A 96 -22.72 24.54 19.24
C GLU A 96 -22.53 23.36 20.21
N THR A 97 -23.61 22.94 20.89
CA THR A 97 -23.63 21.78 21.80
C THR A 97 -23.77 20.44 21.08
N ASP A 98 -24.06 20.44 19.77
CA ASP A 98 -24.21 19.22 18.98
C ASP A 98 -22.81 18.61 18.70
N PRO A 99 -22.58 17.32 18.96
CA PRO A 99 -21.30 16.67 18.64
C PRO A 99 -20.88 16.84 17.18
N GLU A 100 -21.85 16.84 16.25
CA GLU A 100 -21.58 17.04 14.82
C GLU A 100 -21.16 18.48 14.50
N PHE A 101 -21.47 19.47 15.34
CA PHE A 101 -20.96 20.84 15.17
C PHE A 101 -19.44 20.89 15.31
N VAL A 102 -18.90 20.23 16.34
CA VAL A 102 -17.46 20.16 16.61
C VAL A 102 -16.75 19.48 15.44
N GLU A 103 -17.25 18.31 15.04
CA GLU A 103 -16.72 17.52 13.94
C GLU A 103 -16.81 18.25 12.57
N ALA A 104 -17.94 18.86 12.25
CA ALA A 104 -18.12 19.61 11.00
C ALA A 104 -17.25 20.88 10.96
N THR A 105 -17.08 21.56 12.09
CA THR A 105 -16.20 22.75 12.19
C THR A 105 -14.73 22.39 11.96
N GLY A 106 -14.26 21.28 12.53
CA GLY A 106 -12.89 20.85 12.29
C GLY A 106 -12.66 20.33 10.85
N LEU A 107 -13.67 19.75 10.19
CA LEU A 107 -13.60 19.45 8.75
C LEU A 107 -13.66 20.72 7.89
N LEU A 108 -14.38 21.76 8.31
CA LEU A 108 -14.36 23.06 7.63
C LEU A 108 -12.95 23.65 7.67
N GLY A 109 -12.30 23.60 8.84
CA GLY A 109 -10.88 23.94 8.98
C GLY A 109 -9.98 23.08 8.09
N ARG A 110 -10.29 21.78 7.97
CA ARG A 110 -9.53 20.84 7.14
C ARG A 110 -9.64 21.17 5.66
N ALA A 111 -10.83 21.49 5.16
CA ALA A 111 -11.04 21.85 3.76
C ALA A 111 -10.28 23.14 3.40
N TYR A 112 -10.35 24.17 4.23
CA TYR A 112 -9.54 25.39 4.03
C TYR A 112 -8.04 25.12 4.12
N LYS A 113 -7.62 24.25 5.05
CA LYS A 113 -6.23 23.78 5.15
C LYS A 113 -5.79 23.10 3.85
N GLN A 114 -6.62 22.23 3.28
CA GLN A 114 -6.31 21.55 2.02
C GLN A 114 -6.16 22.54 0.86
N ILE A 115 -7.07 23.50 0.71
CA ILE A 115 -6.97 24.56 -0.31
C ILE A 115 -5.65 25.34 -0.19
N PHE A 116 -5.22 25.66 1.04
CA PHE A 116 -3.93 26.29 1.26
C PHE A 116 -2.76 25.38 0.81
N PHE A 117 -2.81 24.08 1.12
CA PHE A 117 -1.75 23.12 0.74
C PHE A 117 -1.76 22.74 -0.75
N ASP A 118 -2.87 22.89 -1.45
CA ASP A 118 -2.96 22.64 -2.90
C ASP A 118 -2.50 23.85 -3.74
N ALA A 119 -2.52 25.07 -3.18
CA ALA A 119 -2.10 26.27 -3.90
C ALA A 119 -0.61 26.23 -4.29
N GLY A 120 -0.28 26.39 -5.59
CA GLY A 120 1.12 26.40 -6.04
C GLY A 120 1.98 27.50 -5.41
N ASP A 121 1.41 28.71 -5.26
CA ASP A 121 2.01 29.82 -4.54
C ASP A 121 1.32 30.05 -3.18
N LYS A 122 2.04 29.76 -2.09
CA LYS A 122 1.57 29.94 -0.71
C LYS A 122 1.48 31.41 -0.27
N GLY A 123 2.11 32.33 -0.99
CA GLY A 123 2.07 33.77 -0.73
C GLY A 123 0.85 34.47 -1.33
N SER A 124 0.16 33.83 -2.27
CA SER A 124 -1.02 34.38 -2.95
C SER A 124 -2.14 34.76 -1.96
N GLU A 125 -2.94 35.77 -2.32
CA GLU A 125 -4.03 36.23 -1.44
C GLU A 125 -5.07 35.14 -1.17
N SER A 126 -5.39 34.31 -2.16
CA SER A 126 -6.31 33.18 -2.01
C SER A 126 -5.77 32.13 -1.03
N ALA A 127 -4.49 31.77 -1.13
CA ALA A 127 -3.85 30.84 -0.20
C ALA A 127 -3.81 31.41 1.22
N ARG A 128 -3.40 32.67 1.39
CA ARG A 128 -3.38 33.34 2.70
C ARG A 128 -4.78 33.47 3.30
N ALA A 129 -5.81 33.73 2.49
CA ALA A 129 -7.20 33.76 2.94
C ALA A 129 -7.66 32.37 3.41
N ALA A 130 -7.33 31.30 2.68
CA ALA A 130 -7.63 29.93 3.08
C ALA A 130 -6.93 29.57 4.41
N LEU A 131 -5.65 29.90 4.57
CA LEU A 131 -4.91 29.68 5.82
C LEU A 131 -5.56 30.42 7.00
N ARG A 132 -5.93 31.70 6.83
CA ARG A 132 -6.62 32.48 7.87
C ARG A 132 -7.94 31.83 8.30
N LYS A 133 -8.74 31.36 7.33
CA LYS A 133 -10.00 30.67 7.61
C LYS A 133 -9.79 29.32 8.30
N ALA A 134 -8.76 28.56 7.91
CA ALA A 134 -8.39 27.32 8.58
C ALA A 134 -7.99 27.56 10.05
N ILE A 135 -7.13 28.55 10.30
CA ILE A 135 -6.72 28.94 11.66
C ILE A 135 -7.93 29.36 12.49
N ALA A 136 -8.84 30.18 11.94
CA ALA A 136 -10.03 30.62 12.67
C ALA A 136 -10.96 29.45 13.03
N ALA A 137 -11.16 28.50 12.11
CA ALA A 137 -11.98 27.31 12.32
C ALA A 137 -11.42 26.39 13.42
N TYR A 138 -10.10 26.30 13.57
CA TYR A 138 -9.48 25.55 14.66
C TYR A 138 -9.37 26.34 15.97
N ARG A 139 -9.17 27.66 15.89
CA ARG A 139 -9.02 28.51 17.07
C ARG A 139 -10.30 28.60 17.90
N GLY A 140 -11.44 28.84 17.27
CA GLY A 140 -12.71 29.05 17.97
C GLY A 140 -13.08 27.93 18.94
N PRO A 141 -13.24 26.68 18.47
CA PRO A 141 -13.61 25.55 19.34
C PRO A 141 -12.54 25.20 20.38
N PHE A 142 -11.26 25.46 20.09
CA PHE A 142 -10.19 25.25 21.07
C PHE A 142 -10.26 26.26 22.22
N GLU A 143 -10.43 27.55 21.91
CA GLU A 143 -10.52 28.61 22.91
C GLU A 143 -11.83 28.59 23.70
N ALA A 144 -12.94 28.17 23.08
CA ALA A 144 -14.26 28.12 23.73
C ALA A 144 -14.50 26.85 24.56
N GLY A 145 -14.05 25.69 24.07
CA GLY A 145 -14.41 24.39 24.64
C GLY A 145 -13.24 23.46 24.94
N GLY A 146 -11.99 23.90 24.74
CA GLY A 146 -10.80 23.10 25.05
C GLY A 146 -10.61 21.88 24.13
N SER A 147 -11.20 21.87 22.93
CA SER A 147 -11.09 20.72 22.02
C SER A 147 -9.63 20.47 21.60
N THR A 148 -9.04 19.39 22.13
CA THR A 148 -7.63 19.04 21.90
C THR A 148 -7.36 18.77 20.42
N TRP A 149 -8.30 18.15 19.69
CA TRP A 149 -8.20 17.95 18.25
C TRP A 149 -8.06 19.26 17.46
N HIS A 150 -8.87 20.26 17.79
CA HIS A 150 -8.79 21.58 17.15
C HIS A 150 -7.47 22.27 17.53
N GLY A 151 -7.06 22.18 18.79
CA GLY A 151 -5.82 22.78 19.26
C GLY A 151 -4.57 22.19 18.59
N VAL A 152 -4.49 20.87 18.41
CA VAL A 152 -3.36 20.22 17.70
C VAL A 152 -3.24 20.75 16.26
N ASN A 153 -4.38 20.86 15.55
CA ASN A 153 -4.39 21.42 14.20
C ASN A 153 -4.04 22.91 14.19
N LEU A 154 -4.46 23.67 15.20
CA LEU A 154 -4.09 25.07 15.37
C LEU A 154 -2.58 25.23 15.52
N VAL A 155 -1.95 24.49 16.43
CA VAL A 155 -0.49 24.52 16.64
C VAL A 155 0.25 24.21 15.33
N ALA A 156 -0.17 23.16 14.62
CA ALA A 156 0.44 22.77 13.35
C ALA A 156 0.38 23.88 12.30
N LEU A 157 -0.78 24.56 12.17
CA LEU A 157 -0.93 25.67 11.22
C LEU A 157 -0.15 26.92 11.62
N LEU A 158 -0.11 27.24 12.92
CA LEU A 158 0.67 28.38 13.42
C LEU A 158 2.16 28.16 13.17
N GLU A 159 2.68 26.97 13.46
CA GLU A 159 4.06 26.62 13.20
C GLU A 159 4.38 26.63 11.71
N ARG A 160 3.48 26.10 10.88
CA ARG A 160 3.67 26.13 9.42
C ARG A 160 3.67 27.55 8.87
N ALA A 161 2.76 28.40 9.32
CA ALA A 161 2.72 29.81 8.92
C ALA A 161 4.03 30.52 9.28
N ARG A 162 4.53 30.28 10.49
CA ARG A 162 5.82 30.80 10.98
C ARG A 162 6.99 30.34 10.12
N GLY A 163 7.07 29.05 9.80
CA GLY A 163 8.12 28.48 8.95
C GLY A 163 8.12 29.04 7.52
N LEU A 164 6.96 29.49 7.03
CA LEU A 164 6.82 30.16 5.73
C LEU A 164 7.00 31.69 5.81
N GLY A 165 7.30 32.25 6.98
CA GLY A 165 7.40 33.69 7.19
C GLY A 165 6.07 34.44 7.12
N LEU A 166 4.93 33.73 7.16
CA LEU A 166 3.59 34.31 7.13
C LEU A 166 3.18 34.79 8.52
N ARG A 167 2.83 36.06 8.64
CA ARG A 167 2.36 36.64 9.90
C ARG A 167 0.90 36.29 10.14
N VAL A 168 0.64 35.56 11.22
CA VAL A 168 -0.71 35.20 11.68
C VAL A 168 -0.86 35.47 13.18
N PRO A 169 -2.05 35.85 13.67
CA PRO A 169 -2.29 36.04 15.10
C PRO A 169 -1.94 34.79 15.91
N GLY A 170 -1.15 34.96 16.97
CA GLY A 170 -0.69 33.86 17.83
C GLY A 170 0.41 32.97 17.21
N GLY A 171 0.96 33.31 16.04
CA GLY A 171 2.00 32.53 15.36
C GLY A 171 3.44 32.77 15.82
N GLY A 172 3.65 33.49 16.93
CA GLY A 172 4.98 33.68 17.50
C GLY A 172 5.49 32.40 18.18
N ALA A 173 6.79 32.14 18.13
CA ALA A 173 7.38 30.90 18.63
C ALA A 173 7.04 30.63 20.12
N ALA A 174 7.06 31.68 20.95
CA ALA A 174 6.69 31.57 22.37
C ALA A 174 5.21 31.19 22.56
N GLN A 175 4.31 31.77 21.78
CA GLN A 175 2.87 31.46 21.83
C GLN A 175 2.59 30.04 21.34
N VAL A 176 3.20 29.62 20.22
CA VAL A 176 3.08 28.25 19.71
C VAL A 176 3.51 27.24 20.76
N ALA A 177 4.68 27.46 21.38
CA ALA A 177 5.17 26.58 22.43
C ALA A 177 4.29 26.59 23.69
N GLN A 178 3.69 27.73 24.04
CA GLN A 178 2.73 27.81 25.15
C GLN A 178 1.46 27.02 24.86
N THR A 179 0.88 27.17 23.66
CA THR A 179 -0.30 26.41 23.24
C THR A 179 -0.01 24.90 23.17
N ALA A 180 1.16 24.51 22.66
CA ALA A 180 1.58 23.12 22.63
C ALA A 180 1.70 22.49 24.02
N ARG A 181 2.29 23.19 25.00
CA ARG A 181 2.35 22.74 26.40
C ARG A 181 0.96 22.56 27.01
N ALA A 182 0.09 23.56 26.87
CA ALA A 182 -1.28 23.47 27.37
C ALA A 182 -2.05 22.28 26.77
N LEU A 183 -1.81 21.96 25.49
CA LEU A 183 -2.40 20.79 24.83
C LEU A 183 -1.86 19.48 25.37
N ILE A 184 -0.54 19.38 25.58
CA ILE A 184 0.07 18.19 26.18
C ILE A 184 -0.49 17.97 27.58
N ASP A 185 -0.57 19.01 28.42
CA ASP A 185 -1.13 18.92 29.77
C ASP A 185 -2.60 18.46 29.75
N ALA A 186 -3.42 19.03 28.86
CA ALA A 186 -4.82 18.64 28.71
C ALA A 186 -4.99 17.20 28.22
N LEU A 187 -4.15 16.76 27.27
CA LEU A 187 -4.15 15.38 26.80
C LEU A 187 -3.69 14.44 27.91
N ASP A 188 -2.60 14.72 28.62
CA ASP A 188 -2.09 13.86 29.69
C ASP A 188 -3.08 13.69 30.85
N GLN A 189 -3.91 14.72 31.13
CA GLN A 189 -5.01 14.67 32.10
C GLN A 189 -6.22 13.85 31.63
N THR A 190 -6.29 13.45 30.36
CA THR A 190 -7.39 12.61 29.86
C THR A 190 -7.34 11.22 30.53
N PRO A 191 -8.42 10.77 31.22
CA PRO A 191 -8.47 9.46 31.86
C PRO A 191 -8.25 8.32 30.88
N ILE A 192 -7.57 7.24 31.29
CA ILE A 192 -7.15 6.14 30.40
C ILE A 192 -8.33 5.55 29.62
N GLU A 193 -9.47 5.40 30.28
CA GLU A 193 -10.72 4.88 29.75
C GLU A 193 -11.38 5.79 28.69
N GLN A 194 -11.03 7.07 28.68
CA GLN A 194 -11.52 8.06 27.71
C GLN A 194 -10.53 8.29 26.55
N ARG A 195 -9.34 7.69 26.59
CA ARG A 195 -8.33 7.84 25.53
C ARG A 195 -8.73 7.04 24.30
N ASP A 196 -9.00 7.73 23.21
CA ASP A 196 -9.32 7.12 21.93
C ASP A 196 -8.06 6.68 21.14
N ALA A 197 -8.26 6.20 19.91
CA ALA A 197 -7.17 5.80 19.03
C ALA A 197 -6.32 6.98 18.54
N TRP A 198 -6.76 8.23 18.69
CA TRP A 198 -6.01 9.43 18.27
C TRP A 198 -5.10 9.97 19.37
N HIS A 199 -5.40 9.68 20.63
CA HIS A 199 -4.72 10.25 21.79
C HIS A 199 -3.18 10.32 21.68
N LEU A 200 -2.51 9.22 21.33
CA LEU A 200 -1.04 9.17 21.20
C LEU A 200 -0.53 9.97 19.99
N ALA A 201 -1.27 9.97 18.87
CA ALA A 201 -0.93 10.79 17.71
C ALA A 201 -1.09 12.27 18.01
N SER A 202 -2.18 12.67 18.69
CA SER A 202 -2.41 14.04 19.14
C SER A 202 -1.31 14.54 20.07
N LEU A 203 -0.86 13.71 21.02
CA LEU A 203 0.27 14.04 21.89
C LEU A 203 1.59 14.17 21.11
N ALA A 204 1.84 13.28 20.14
CA ALA A 204 3.02 13.37 19.28
C ALA A 204 3.01 14.65 18.44
N GLU A 205 1.87 15.01 17.86
CA GLU A 205 1.71 16.26 17.09
C GLU A 205 1.83 17.52 17.95
N ALA A 206 1.23 17.54 19.14
CA ALA A 206 1.41 18.67 20.06
C ALA A 206 2.89 18.86 20.43
N SER A 207 3.63 17.76 20.57
CA SER A 207 5.07 17.79 20.91
C SER A 207 5.97 18.26 19.78
N LEU A 208 5.52 18.18 18.52
CA LEU A 208 6.20 18.84 17.40
C LEU A 208 6.25 20.35 17.58
N GLY A 209 5.23 20.96 18.20
CA GLY A 209 5.23 22.38 18.56
C GLY A 209 6.25 22.78 19.63
N LEU A 210 6.84 21.80 20.33
CA LEU A 210 7.94 21.98 21.29
C LEU A 210 9.29 21.50 20.76
N HIS A 211 9.31 20.87 19.58
CA HIS A 211 10.47 20.18 19.03
C HIS A 211 11.08 19.13 20.00
N ASP A 212 10.26 18.52 20.86
CA ASP A 212 10.68 17.47 21.79
C ASP A 212 10.71 16.11 21.08
N TRP A 213 11.79 15.87 20.35
CA TRP A 213 11.95 14.67 19.55
C TRP A 213 11.93 13.36 20.34
N ILE A 214 12.41 13.37 21.59
CA ILE A 214 12.38 12.16 22.44
C ILE A 214 10.92 11.77 22.69
N ALA A 215 10.11 12.76 23.06
CA ALA A 215 8.72 12.53 23.40
C ALA A 215 7.85 12.28 22.15
N ILE A 216 8.22 12.81 20.97
CA ILE A 216 7.57 12.48 19.69
C ILE A 216 7.82 11.01 19.32
N GLU A 217 9.08 10.58 19.35
CA GLU A 217 9.46 9.22 18.95
C GLU A 217 8.82 8.16 19.85
N ASP A 218 8.78 8.40 21.15
CA ASP A 218 8.16 7.47 22.09
C ASP A 218 6.65 7.32 21.84
N ARG A 219 5.95 8.43 21.61
CA ARG A 219 4.50 8.40 21.37
C ARG A 219 4.15 7.75 20.04
N VAL A 220 4.90 8.02 18.97
CA VAL A 220 4.68 7.37 17.68
C VAL A 220 4.91 5.86 17.78
N ARG A 221 5.94 5.42 18.53
CA ARG A 221 6.22 4.00 18.78
C ARG A 221 5.02 3.30 19.43
N HIS A 222 4.46 3.89 20.49
CA HIS A 222 3.27 3.34 21.15
C HIS A 222 2.03 3.42 20.26
N TYR A 223 1.86 4.52 19.52
CA TYR A 223 0.74 4.73 18.62
C TYR A 223 0.63 3.66 17.54
N VAL A 224 1.73 3.31 16.87
CA VAL A 224 1.70 2.29 15.80
C VAL A 224 1.52 0.86 16.33
N ALA A 225 1.77 0.65 17.62
CA ALA A 225 1.55 -0.63 18.29
C ALA A 225 0.13 -0.79 18.85
N ASP A 226 -0.65 0.30 18.96
CA ASP A 226 -1.99 0.27 19.53
C ASP A 226 -2.97 -0.51 18.61
N PRO A 227 -3.64 -1.57 19.12
CA PRO A 227 -4.57 -2.37 18.33
C PRO A 227 -5.84 -1.62 17.90
N ARG A 228 -6.17 -0.50 18.56
CA ARG A 228 -7.35 0.33 18.22
C ARG A 228 -7.09 1.21 17.00
N VAL A 229 -5.82 1.40 16.63
CA VAL A 229 -5.41 2.27 15.52
C VAL A 229 -5.65 1.57 14.18
N GLN A 230 -6.58 2.13 13.41
CA GLN A 230 -6.98 1.66 12.07
C GLN A 230 -6.33 2.46 10.93
N ALA A 231 -6.44 1.98 9.69
CA ALA A 231 -5.76 2.55 8.51
C ALA A 231 -6.03 4.06 8.35
N PHE A 232 -7.27 4.49 8.54
CA PHE A 232 -7.63 5.92 8.53
C PHE A 232 -6.83 6.75 9.54
N HIS A 233 -6.62 6.25 10.76
CA HIS A 233 -5.92 6.99 11.80
C HIS A 233 -4.49 7.26 11.38
N VAL A 234 -3.79 6.19 10.98
CA VAL A 234 -2.38 6.25 10.57
C VAL A 234 -2.19 7.14 9.35
N ALA A 235 -3.09 7.06 8.38
CA ALA A 235 -3.03 7.92 7.21
C ALA A 235 -3.27 9.41 7.54
N GLY A 236 -4.14 9.70 8.51
CA GLY A 236 -4.34 11.05 9.03
C GLY A 236 -3.06 11.63 9.65
N THR A 237 -2.42 10.86 10.54
CA THR A 237 -1.14 11.22 11.19
C THR A 237 -0.03 11.38 10.15
N LEU A 238 0.10 10.44 9.22
CA LEU A 238 1.09 10.48 8.15
C LEU A 238 0.96 11.77 7.33
N ARG A 239 -0.27 12.14 6.95
CA ARG A 239 -0.54 13.40 6.25
C ARG A 239 -0.15 14.62 7.08
N GLN A 240 -0.45 14.64 8.38
CA GLN A 240 -0.02 15.77 9.23
C GLN A 240 1.50 15.88 9.27
N PHE A 241 2.20 14.78 9.48
CA PHE A 241 3.65 14.75 9.60
C PHE A 241 4.35 15.21 8.30
N THR A 242 3.86 14.76 7.13
CA THR A 242 4.50 15.06 5.85
C THR A 242 4.07 16.41 5.27
N GLN A 243 2.77 16.66 5.12
CA GLN A 243 2.28 17.85 4.41
C GLN A 243 2.30 19.11 5.28
N VAL A 244 1.94 18.99 6.56
CA VAL A 244 1.79 20.15 7.45
C VAL A 244 3.09 20.46 8.16
N TRP A 245 3.60 19.48 8.91
CA TRP A 245 4.81 19.63 9.72
C TRP A 245 6.10 19.50 8.89
N SER A 246 6.05 18.85 7.73
CA SER A 246 7.21 18.55 6.90
C SER A 246 8.37 17.94 7.69
N VAL A 247 8.06 17.02 8.62
CA VAL A 247 9.06 16.40 9.49
C VAL A 247 10.11 15.62 8.70
N GLU A 248 9.79 15.22 7.47
CA GLU A 248 10.74 14.56 6.55
C GLU A 248 11.95 15.44 6.17
N ALA A 249 11.94 16.74 6.47
CA ALA A 249 13.14 17.57 6.36
C ALA A 249 14.25 17.10 7.33
N ASP A 250 13.87 16.57 8.50
CA ASP A 250 14.79 16.04 9.51
C ASP A 250 14.95 14.51 9.37
N PRO A 251 16.18 13.95 9.48
CA PRO A 251 16.39 12.51 9.48
C PRO A 251 15.52 11.72 10.49
N ARG A 252 15.32 12.24 11.70
CA ARG A 252 14.48 11.61 12.73
C ARG A 252 13.03 11.60 12.31
N GLY A 253 12.56 12.70 11.73
CA GLY A 253 11.21 12.81 11.20
C GLY A 253 10.94 11.87 10.02
N ARG A 254 11.91 11.67 9.11
CA ARG A 254 11.80 10.66 8.04
C ARG A 254 11.57 9.25 8.60
N ALA A 255 12.34 8.86 9.61
CA ALA A 255 12.18 7.55 10.24
C ALA A 255 10.77 7.33 10.83
N LEU A 256 10.21 8.35 11.47
CA LEU A 256 8.84 8.29 12.00
C LEU A 256 7.78 8.16 10.90
N VAL A 257 7.95 8.90 9.82
CA VAL A 257 7.08 8.82 8.64
C VAL A 257 7.13 7.43 8.01
N ASP A 258 8.31 6.83 7.92
CA ASP A 258 8.47 5.48 7.37
C ASP A 258 7.81 4.42 8.26
N ILE A 259 7.88 4.56 9.60
CA ILE A 259 7.14 3.72 10.56
C ILE A 259 5.62 3.82 10.33
N LEU A 260 5.10 5.04 10.14
CA LEU A 260 3.68 5.28 9.87
C LEU A 260 3.26 4.70 8.51
N ARG A 261 4.06 4.89 7.45
CA ARG A 261 3.83 4.26 6.13
C ARG A 261 3.77 2.74 6.25
N ALA A 262 4.73 2.14 6.94
CA ALA A 262 4.78 0.69 7.16
C ALA A 262 3.53 0.21 7.91
N ARG A 263 3.11 0.89 8.97
CA ARG A 263 1.89 0.53 9.71
C ARG A 263 0.64 0.65 8.85
N LEU A 264 0.52 1.70 8.03
CA LEU A 264 -0.61 1.89 7.12
C LEU A 264 -0.73 0.73 6.13
N LEU A 265 0.39 0.31 5.54
CA LEU A 265 0.44 -0.84 4.62
C LEU A 265 -0.02 -2.14 5.30
N ARG A 266 0.35 -2.37 6.56
CA ARG A 266 -0.14 -3.53 7.32
C ARG A 266 -1.65 -3.49 7.50
N LEU A 267 -2.20 -2.32 7.83
CA LEU A 267 -3.62 -2.15 8.14
C LEU A 267 -4.53 -2.24 6.90
N GLN A 268 -4.01 -1.95 5.71
CA GLN A 268 -4.75 -2.06 4.45
C GLN A 268 -4.71 -3.47 3.83
N GLY A 269 -4.10 -4.44 4.51
CA GLY A 269 -4.00 -5.81 4.03
C GLY A 269 -2.93 -5.97 2.95
N ALA A 270 -1.67 -6.12 3.39
CA ALA A 270 -0.56 -6.89 2.81
C ALA A 270 -0.23 -6.86 1.30
N GLU A 271 -0.90 -6.06 0.48
CA GLU A 271 -0.65 -5.93 -0.96
C GLU A 271 -0.26 -4.48 -1.24
N LEU A 272 1.04 -4.22 -1.41
CA LEU A 272 1.48 -2.93 -1.96
C LEU A 272 1.19 -2.96 -3.46
N ARG A 273 0.03 -2.42 -3.84
CA ARG A 273 -0.34 -2.17 -5.24
C ARG A 273 0.34 -0.87 -5.65
N LEU A 274 1.24 -0.93 -6.61
CA LEU A 274 1.88 0.26 -7.16
C LEU A 274 1.29 0.55 -8.53
N ALA A 275 0.74 1.74 -8.70
CA ALA A 275 0.32 2.17 -10.02
C ALA A 275 1.57 2.35 -10.92
N PRO A 276 1.52 2.03 -12.22
CA PRO A 276 2.63 2.21 -13.15
C PRO A 276 3.34 3.58 -13.05
N ALA A 277 2.55 4.65 -12.91
CA ALA A 277 3.05 6.02 -12.81
C ALA A 277 3.85 6.32 -11.52
N GLU A 278 3.70 5.51 -10.46
CA GLU A 278 4.42 5.67 -9.19
C GLU A 278 5.79 4.98 -9.23
N LEU A 279 5.89 3.87 -9.96
CA LEU A 279 7.15 3.14 -10.19
C LEU A 279 8.11 3.95 -11.06
N GLN A 280 7.62 4.52 -12.16
CA GLN A 280 8.41 5.35 -13.07
C GLN A 280 9.06 6.56 -12.37
N ARG A 281 8.36 7.18 -11.41
CA ARG A 281 8.88 8.32 -10.63
C ARG A 281 9.97 7.94 -9.62
N SER A 282 9.96 6.69 -9.14
CA SER A 282 10.84 6.22 -8.07
C SER A 282 12.24 5.82 -8.55
N GLY A 283 12.39 5.48 -9.83
CA GLY A 283 13.69 5.11 -10.43
C GLY A 283 14.64 6.28 -10.69
N ALA A 284 14.17 7.53 -10.67
CA ALA A 284 14.89 8.68 -11.22
C ALA A 284 15.81 9.45 -10.25
N GLN A 285 15.90 9.09 -8.95
CA GLN A 285 16.70 9.86 -7.98
C GLN A 285 17.61 8.99 -7.08
N ALA A 286 18.85 9.43 -6.86
CA ALA A 286 19.82 8.79 -5.97
C ALA A 286 20.45 9.83 -5.00
N PRO A 287 20.30 9.66 -3.67
CA PRO A 287 21.08 10.39 -2.66
C PRO A 287 22.07 9.46 -1.89
N PRO A 288 23.00 10.04 -1.09
CA PRO A 288 24.26 9.40 -0.70
C PRO A 288 24.17 8.34 0.42
N ALA A 289 25.23 7.51 0.48
CA ALA A 289 25.34 6.19 1.09
C ALA A 289 25.38 6.10 2.64
N SER A 290 25.01 7.14 3.39
CA SER A 290 25.22 7.20 4.84
C SER A 290 23.90 7.17 5.63
N GLN A 291 23.20 6.03 5.65
CA GLN A 291 22.06 5.77 6.55
C GLN A 291 21.62 4.31 6.40
N LEU A 292 22.32 3.42 7.07
CA LEU A 292 21.99 2.00 7.11
C LEU A 292 21.57 1.67 8.53
N GLU A 293 20.25 1.66 8.78
CA GLU A 293 19.51 0.79 9.71
C GLU A 293 18.21 1.49 10.17
N ALA A 294 17.06 0.91 9.83
CA ALA A 294 15.74 1.34 10.33
C ALA A 294 14.88 0.09 10.61
N VAL A 295 14.63 -0.17 11.91
CA VAL A 295 13.97 -1.38 12.44
C VAL A 295 12.47 -1.39 12.15
N LEU A 296 11.96 -2.47 11.53
CA LEU A 296 10.55 -2.65 11.20
C LEU A 296 9.98 -3.94 11.81
N GLY A 297 9.49 -3.86 13.05
CA GLY A 297 8.76 -4.94 13.72
C GLY A 297 9.64 -6.08 14.26
N PRO A 298 9.04 -7.15 14.83
CA PRO A 298 9.75 -8.18 15.61
C PRO A 298 10.82 -8.97 14.83
N ASN A 299 10.95 -8.74 13.52
CA ASN A 299 11.81 -9.49 12.60
C ASN A 299 12.94 -8.64 11.96
N GLY A 300 13.25 -7.46 12.51
CA GLY A 300 14.43 -6.67 12.14
C GLY A 300 14.23 -5.63 11.02
N ALA A 301 15.22 -4.74 10.88
CA ALA A 301 15.30 -3.68 9.88
C ALA A 301 15.62 -4.18 8.47
N GLN A 302 14.87 -3.78 7.44
CA GLN A 302 15.36 -3.84 6.04
C GLN A 302 15.72 -2.43 5.58
N THR A 303 16.88 -2.28 4.94
CA THR A 303 17.44 -0.96 4.61
C THR A 303 16.68 -0.28 3.45
N TYR A 304 16.75 1.05 3.36
CA TYR A 304 16.21 1.78 2.19
C TYR A 304 16.78 1.25 0.86
N ARG A 305 18.08 0.94 0.83
CA ARG A 305 18.73 0.35 -0.34
C ARG A 305 18.07 -0.98 -0.73
N TRP A 306 17.74 -1.80 0.25
CA TRP A 306 17.02 -3.05 0.02
C TRP A 306 15.65 -2.81 -0.60
N TRP A 307 14.88 -1.84 -0.07
CA TRP A 307 13.57 -1.47 -0.62
C TRP A 307 13.64 -0.92 -2.05
N LYS A 308 14.56 0.02 -2.29
CA LYS A 308 14.79 0.58 -3.62
C LYS A 308 15.16 -0.52 -4.61
N THR A 309 16.01 -1.47 -4.20
CA THR A 309 16.39 -2.61 -5.04
C THR A 309 15.15 -3.44 -5.43
N GLY A 310 14.23 -3.70 -4.49
CA GLY A 310 12.98 -4.41 -4.79
C GLY A 310 12.11 -3.67 -5.81
N VAL A 311 11.97 -2.36 -5.67
CA VAL A 311 11.25 -1.50 -6.62
C VAL A 311 11.92 -1.50 -8.00
N GLU A 312 13.25 -1.40 -8.04
CA GLU A 312 14.03 -1.51 -9.28
C GLU A 312 13.85 -2.88 -9.96
N ARG A 313 13.72 -3.98 -9.17
CA ARG A 313 13.44 -5.31 -9.73
C ARG A 313 12.04 -5.44 -10.32
N ALA A 314 11.08 -4.69 -9.80
CA ALA A 314 9.71 -4.72 -10.30
C ALA A 314 9.60 -4.21 -11.75
N ALA A 315 10.50 -3.32 -12.17
CA ALA A 315 10.63 -2.88 -13.58
C ALA A 315 10.92 -4.03 -14.56
N SER A 316 11.46 -5.14 -14.06
CA SER A 316 11.81 -6.32 -14.84
C SER A 316 10.75 -7.42 -14.78
N VAL A 317 9.62 -7.16 -14.11
CA VAL A 317 8.47 -8.05 -14.03
C VAL A 317 7.42 -7.57 -15.02
N ALA A 318 6.98 -8.46 -15.89
CA ALA A 318 6.05 -8.18 -16.96
C ALA A 318 4.68 -8.80 -16.71
N SER A 319 3.65 -8.10 -17.17
CA SER A 319 2.34 -8.69 -17.39
C SER A 319 2.36 -9.52 -18.66
N VAL A 320 1.84 -10.75 -18.58
CA VAL A 320 1.59 -11.60 -19.76
C VAL A 320 0.11 -11.45 -20.10
N ARG A 321 -0.19 -10.96 -21.31
CA ARG A 321 -1.55 -10.65 -21.74
C ARG A 321 -1.92 -11.45 -22.98
N GLN A 322 -3.18 -11.82 -23.08
CA GLN A 322 -3.74 -12.27 -24.34
C GLN A 322 -3.98 -11.03 -25.23
N ARG A 323 -3.60 -11.11 -26.51
CA ARG A 323 -3.90 -10.05 -27.48
C ARG A 323 -5.40 -9.80 -27.54
N MET A 324 -5.80 -8.52 -27.44
CA MET A 324 -7.21 -8.11 -27.36
C MET A 324 -7.97 -8.71 -26.16
N GLY A 325 -7.27 -9.26 -25.18
CA GLY A 325 -7.83 -9.92 -24.01
C GLY A 325 -7.27 -9.35 -22.69
N GLY A 326 -7.42 -10.13 -21.62
CA GLY A 326 -6.96 -9.74 -20.28
C GLY A 326 -5.53 -10.20 -19.97
N ARG A 327 -5.06 -9.82 -18.77
CA ARG A 327 -3.84 -10.40 -18.16
C ARG A 327 -4.10 -11.88 -17.84
N ILE A 328 -3.23 -12.77 -18.34
CA ILE A 328 -3.33 -14.23 -18.16
C ILE A 328 -2.24 -14.78 -17.24
N GLY A 329 -1.21 -13.98 -16.96
CA GLY A 329 -0.13 -14.38 -16.06
C GLY A 329 0.90 -13.28 -15.87
N THR A 330 2.03 -13.67 -15.28
CA THR A 330 3.21 -12.84 -15.03
C THR A 330 4.43 -13.47 -15.71
N GLY A 331 5.38 -12.65 -16.11
CA GLY A 331 6.70 -13.10 -16.56
C GLY A 331 7.78 -12.16 -16.04
N PHE A 332 9.04 -12.48 -16.26
CA PHE A 332 10.14 -11.61 -15.85
C PHE A 332 11.36 -11.76 -16.75
N ALA A 333 12.13 -10.68 -16.84
CA ALA A 333 13.29 -10.60 -17.70
C ALA A 333 14.54 -11.23 -17.06
N LEU A 334 15.26 -12.05 -17.83
CA LEU A 334 16.51 -12.71 -17.46
C LEU A 334 17.54 -12.55 -18.57
N ARG A 335 18.81 -12.67 -18.22
CA ARG A 335 19.90 -12.71 -19.20
C ARG A 335 20.07 -14.13 -19.74
N ALA A 336 20.21 -14.29 -21.05
CA ALA A 336 20.40 -15.59 -21.69
C ALA A 336 21.63 -16.34 -21.15
N GLY A 337 22.75 -15.66 -20.93
CA GLY A 337 23.96 -16.25 -20.36
C GLY A 337 23.75 -16.84 -18.96
N ASP A 338 22.89 -16.25 -18.13
CA ASP A 338 22.56 -16.78 -16.79
C ASP A 338 21.79 -18.11 -16.89
N LEU A 339 21.10 -18.33 -18.03
CA LEU A 339 20.40 -19.56 -18.37
C LEU A 339 21.28 -20.58 -19.12
N GLY A 340 22.51 -20.20 -19.48
CA GLY A 340 23.40 -21.01 -20.33
C GLY A 340 23.02 -20.99 -21.82
N LEU A 341 22.36 -19.93 -22.29
CA LEU A 341 21.95 -19.75 -23.67
C LEU A 341 22.75 -18.62 -24.35
N GLU A 342 22.85 -18.69 -25.68
CA GLU A 342 23.53 -17.70 -26.52
C GLU A 342 22.53 -16.97 -27.44
N PRO A 343 22.75 -15.68 -27.76
CA PRO A 343 23.85 -14.82 -27.30
C PRO A 343 23.76 -14.47 -25.81
N ALA A 344 24.87 -14.56 -25.08
CA ALA A 344 24.87 -14.44 -23.62
C ALA A 344 24.31 -13.11 -23.06
N ASP A 345 24.38 -12.02 -23.81
CA ASP A 345 23.90 -10.70 -23.39
C ASP A 345 22.41 -10.46 -23.70
N GLU A 346 21.77 -11.37 -24.43
CA GLU A 346 20.36 -11.27 -24.82
C GLU A 346 19.43 -11.27 -23.60
N LEU A 347 18.38 -10.44 -23.67
CA LEU A 347 17.32 -10.39 -22.68
C LEU A 347 16.17 -11.32 -23.11
N LEU A 348 15.84 -12.28 -22.25
CA LEU A 348 14.78 -13.25 -22.44
C LEU A 348 13.71 -13.08 -21.37
N VAL A 349 12.51 -13.60 -21.61
CA VAL A 349 11.43 -13.61 -20.62
C VAL A 349 11.11 -15.04 -20.19
N MET A 350 11.02 -15.26 -18.87
CA MET A 350 10.55 -16.51 -18.30
C MET A 350 9.12 -16.35 -17.77
N THR A 351 8.28 -17.35 -18.01
CA THR A 351 6.92 -17.50 -17.44
C THR A 351 6.57 -18.99 -17.32
N ASN A 352 5.37 -19.35 -16.89
CA ASN A 352 4.95 -20.75 -16.84
C ASN A 352 4.53 -21.31 -18.21
N HIS A 353 4.69 -22.62 -18.38
CA HIS A 353 4.20 -23.33 -19.55
C HIS A 353 2.67 -23.30 -19.65
N HIS A 354 1.97 -23.41 -18.52
CA HIS A 354 0.52 -23.29 -18.49
C HIS A 354 0.01 -21.86 -18.76
N VAL A 355 0.90 -20.86 -18.90
CA VAL A 355 0.55 -19.50 -19.35
C VAL A 355 0.84 -19.37 -20.85
N VAL A 356 2.05 -19.74 -21.28
CA VAL A 356 2.46 -19.70 -22.70
C VAL A 356 3.17 -20.99 -23.05
N ASN A 357 2.72 -21.68 -24.10
CA ASN A 357 3.41 -22.85 -24.62
C ASN A 357 3.34 -22.96 -26.15
N PRO A 358 4.29 -23.67 -26.81
CA PRO A 358 4.36 -23.71 -28.26
C PRO A 358 3.12 -24.29 -28.95
N GLN A 359 2.37 -25.16 -28.26
CA GLN A 359 1.22 -25.87 -28.81
C GLN A 359 -0.11 -25.15 -28.59
N GLY A 360 -0.16 -24.12 -27.73
CA GLY A 360 -1.43 -23.55 -27.24
C GLY A 360 -2.26 -24.55 -26.42
N ALA A 361 -1.59 -25.48 -25.73
CA ALA A 361 -2.24 -26.45 -24.87
C ALA A 361 -2.84 -25.75 -23.65
N SER A 362 -4.15 -25.95 -23.44
CA SER A 362 -4.91 -25.40 -22.31
C SER A 362 -4.27 -25.79 -20.96
N PRO A 363 -4.19 -24.87 -19.98
CA PRO A 363 -4.78 -23.53 -19.99
C PRO A 363 -3.92 -22.44 -20.66
N GLY A 364 -2.75 -22.79 -21.21
CA GLY A 364 -1.84 -21.84 -21.85
C GLY A 364 -2.26 -21.47 -23.27
N LEU A 365 -1.73 -20.32 -23.74
CA LEU A 365 -1.98 -19.81 -25.09
C LEU A 365 -0.76 -19.97 -26.00
N PRO A 366 -0.97 -20.04 -27.33
CA PRO A 366 0.13 -20.05 -28.29
C PRO A 366 0.82 -18.68 -28.34
N PRO A 367 2.14 -18.61 -28.64
CA PRO A 367 2.91 -17.36 -28.59
C PRO A 367 2.35 -16.23 -29.47
N ALA A 368 1.71 -16.58 -30.59
CA ALA A 368 1.12 -15.62 -31.53
C ALA A 368 -0.08 -14.85 -30.95
N GLU A 369 -0.72 -15.38 -29.91
CA GLU A 369 -1.87 -14.77 -29.24
C GLU A 369 -1.49 -14.02 -27.96
N VAL A 370 -0.21 -13.97 -27.63
CA VAL A 370 0.28 -13.41 -26.37
C VAL A 370 1.17 -12.20 -26.62
N GLU A 371 1.09 -11.24 -25.71
CA GLU A 371 1.97 -10.08 -25.64
C GLU A 371 2.51 -9.89 -24.22
N ILE A 372 3.70 -9.31 -24.13
CA ILE A 372 4.41 -9.06 -22.88
C ILE A 372 4.49 -7.55 -22.66
N VAL A 373 4.09 -7.08 -21.47
CA VAL A 373 4.07 -5.65 -21.13
C VAL A 373 4.83 -5.41 -19.83
N PHE A 374 5.88 -4.60 -19.87
CA PHE A 374 6.62 -4.17 -18.68
C PHE A 374 6.01 -2.87 -18.14
N GLU A 375 4.87 -3.00 -17.45
CA GLU A 375 4.04 -1.85 -17.07
C GLU A 375 4.75 -0.80 -16.21
N ALA A 376 5.73 -1.23 -15.41
CA ALA A 376 6.56 -0.37 -14.59
C ALA A 376 7.57 0.48 -15.38
N VAL A 377 7.83 0.12 -16.65
CA VAL A 377 8.70 0.85 -17.58
C VAL A 377 7.84 1.66 -18.54
N ASP A 378 7.00 0.98 -19.32
CA ASP A 378 6.06 1.60 -20.25
C ASP A 378 4.78 0.73 -20.34
N PRO A 379 3.63 1.18 -19.79
CA PRO A 379 2.39 0.42 -19.80
C PRO A 379 1.72 0.32 -21.17
N ASP A 380 2.10 1.18 -22.12
CA ASP A 380 1.52 1.24 -23.47
C ASP A 380 2.37 0.45 -24.48
N GLN A 381 3.59 0.03 -24.10
CA GLN A 381 4.47 -0.75 -24.97
C GLN A 381 4.27 -2.26 -24.79
N ALA A 382 3.64 -2.88 -25.79
CA ALA A 382 3.49 -4.34 -25.88
C ALA A 382 4.59 -4.98 -26.75
N HIS A 383 5.17 -6.06 -26.25
CA HIS A 383 6.19 -6.85 -26.94
C HIS A 383 5.63 -8.18 -27.42
N ALA A 384 5.72 -8.43 -28.73
CA ALA A 384 5.38 -9.73 -29.31
C ALA A 384 6.45 -10.78 -29.00
N ILE A 385 6.04 -12.03 -28.88
CA ILE A 385 6.95 -13.18 -28.74
C ILE A 385 7.41 -13.59 -30.15
N GLU A 386 8.71 -13.60 -30.39
CA GLU A 386 9.30 -14.13 -31.62
C GLU A 386 9.34 -15.65 -31.59
N ARG A 387 9.80 -16.22 -30.47
CA ARG A 387 10.03 -17.66 -30.35
C ARG A 387 10.00 -18.12 -28.89
N VAL A 388 9.48 -19.33 -28.66
CA VAL A 388 9.71 -20.09 -27.43
C VAL A 388 11.02 -20.87 -27.60
N LEU A 389 12.03 -20.53 -26.83
CA LEU A 389 13.36 -21.15 -26.91
C LEU A 389 13.39 -22.50 -26.20
N TRP A 390 12.66 -22.60 -25.09
CA TRP A 390 12.53 -23.81 -24.30
C TRP A 390 11.20 -23.79 -23.54
N SER A 391 10.62 -24.97 -23.33
CA SER A 391 9.35 -25.12 -22.62
C SER A 391 9.29 -26.50 -21.96
N SER A 392 8.76 -26.56 -20.75
CA SER A 392 8.58 -27.79 -19.97
C SER A 392 7.16 -27.87 -19.41
N PRO A 393 6.47 -29.02 -19.54
CA PRO A 393 5.09 -29.20 -19.08
C PRO A 393 4.91 -29.13 -17.55
N PRO A 394 3.66 -29.02 -17.06
CA PRO A 394 3.36 -28.80 -15.63
C PRO A 394 3.75 -29.93 -14.69
N ASP A 395 3.86 -31.16 -15.19
CA ASP A 395 4.33 -32.33 -14.43
C ASP A 395 5.87 -32.35 -14.23
N ARG A 396 6.58 -31.38 -14.82
CA ARG A 396 8.02 -31.19 -14.69
C ARG A 396 8.33 -29.80 -14.11
N PHE A 397 8.79 -28.86 -14.93
CA PHE A 397 9.23 -27.53 -14.47
C PHE A 397 8.17 -26.43 -14.67
N ASP A 398 7.09 -26.73 -15.40
CA ASP A 398 6.03 -25.77 -15.72
C ASP A 398 6.55 -24.40 -16.17
N ALA A 399 7.46 -24.37 -17.15
CA ALA A 399 8.23 -23.17 -17.46
C ALA A 399 8.41 -23.00 -18.96
N SER A 400 8.43 -21.75 -19.42
CA SER A 400 8.68 -21.36 -20.80
C SER A 400 9.67 -20.20 -20.83
N VAL A 401 10.67 -20.28 -21.71
CA VAL A 401 11.65 -19.22 -21.99
C VAL A 401 11.36 -18.64 -23.36
N LEU A 402 11.12 -17.34 -23.39
CA LEU A 402 10.59 -16.59 -24.53
C LEU A 402 11.64 -15.60 -25.03
N ARG A 403 11.83 -15.56 -26.35
CA ARG A 403 12.51 -14.49 -27.07
C ARG A 403 11.46 -13.49 -27.57
N LEU A 404 11.68 -12.21 -27.29
CA LEU A 404 10.81 -11.13 -27.76
C LEU A 404 11.27 -10.67 -29.15
N ALA A 405 10.31 -10.31 -30.01
CA ALA A 405 10.60 -9.81 -31.36
C ALA A 405 11.35 -8.48 -31.37
N THR A 406 11.26 -7.72 -30.29
CA THR A 406 12.04 -6.50 -30.09
C THR A 406 12.48 -6.41 -28.64
N PRO A 407 13.79 -6.25 -28.36
CA PRO A 407 14.29 -6.08 -27.00
C PRO A 407 13.62 -4.89 -26.30
N PRO A 408 13.10 -5.06 -25.08
CA PRO A 408 12.44 -3.98 -24.36
C PRO A 408 13.48 -2.97 -23.85
N ALA A 409 13.31 -1.70 -24.25
CA ALA A 409 14.18 -0.62 -23.81
C ALA A 409 13.93 -0.30 -22.32
N GLY A 410 14.99 0.00 -21.56
CA GLY A 410 14.87 0.37 -20.15
C GLY A 410 14.61 -0.79 -19.18
N VAL A 411 14.52 -2.02 -19.66
CA VAL A 411 14.38 -3.23 -18.83
C VAL A 411 15.75 -3.87 -18.59
N ALA A 412 16.10 -4.08 -17.32
CA ALA A 412 17.29 -4.82 -16.91
C ALA A 412 16.95 -6.30 -16.62
N PRO A 413 17.88 -7.25 -16.79
CA PRO A 413 17.68 -8.63 -16.34
C PRO A 413 17.67 -8.72 -14.81
N LEU A 414 16.80 -9.58 -14.28
CA LEU A 414 16.79 -9.92 -12.85
C LEU A 414 17.99 -10.81 -12.50
N PRO A 415 18.70 -10.54 -11.39
CA PRO A 415 19.80 -11.40 -10.95
C PRO A 415 19.26 -12.72 -10.39
N ILE A 416 19.90 -13.83 -10.75
CA ILE A 416 19.55 -15.16 -10.25
C ILE A 416 20.34 -15.46 -8.97
N GLY A 417 19.66 -15.99 -7.95
CA GLY A 417 20.28 -16.41 -6.71
C GLY A 417 21.04 -17.72 -6.91
N PRO A 418 22.32 -17.83 -6.49
CA PRO A 418 23.14 -19.02 -6.76
C PRO A 418 22.71 -20.25 -5.96
N ALA A 419 21.94 -20.06 -4.88
CA ALA A 419 21.48 -21.12 -4.00
C ALA A 419 20.12 -20.79 -3.39
N LEU A 420 19.42 -21.82 -2.93
CA LEU A 420 18.24 -21.66 -2.08
C LEU A 420 18.67 -21.24 -0.66
N PRO A 421 17.86 -20.41 0.03
CA PRO A 421 18.16 -19.99 1.39
C PRO A 421 18.07 -21.18 2.36
N ALA A 422 18.85 -21.15 3.44
CA ALA A 422 18.73 -22.15 4.50
C ALA A 422 17.34 -22.10 5.15
N LEU A 423 16.82 -23.25 5.56
CA LEU A 423 15.57 -23.35 6.31
C LEU A 423 15.84 -23.07 7.78
N ASP A 424 15.51 -21.87 8.22
CA ASP A 424 15.49 -21.42 9.61
C ASP A 424 14.22 -20.62 9.89
N ASP A 425 13.94 -20.31 11.16
CA ASP A 425 12.73 -19.58 11.58
C ASP A 425 12.62 -18.18 10.94
N GLY A 426 13.71 -17.66 10.37
CA GLY A 426 13.80 -16.39 9.65
C GLY A 426 13.75 -16.50 8.13
N ALA A 427 13.66 -17.71 7.54
CA ALA A 427 13.67 -17.90 6.10
C ALA A 427 12.42 -17.29 5.46
N ARG A 428 12.62 -16.31 4.56
CA ARG A 428 11.55 -15.58 3.87
C ARG A 428 11.82 -15.51 2.37
N VAL A 429 10.74 -15.43 1.61
CA VAL A 429 10.75 -15.13 0.18
C VAL A 429 9.88 -13.92 -0.13
N TYR A 430 10.03 -13.31 -1.30
CA TYR A 430 9.16 -12.23 -1.75
C TYR A 430 8.69 -12.53 -3.16
N VAL A 431 7.44 -12.19 -3.48
CA VAL A 431 6.86 -12.41 -4.82
C VAL A 431 6.44 -11.06 -5.38
N ILE A 432 6.77 -10.82 -6.64
CA ILE A 432 6.31 -9.64 -7.39
C ILE A 432 5.56 -10.15 -8.62
N GLY A 433 4.34 -9.67 -8.85
CA GLY A 433 3.55 -10.10 -10.00
C GLY A 433 2.18 -9.44 -10.09
N HIS A 434 1.25 -10.07 -10.82
CA HIS A 434 -0.08 -9.51 -11.15
C HIS A 434 -1.22 -10.36 -10.55
N PRO A 435 -1.34 -10.44 -9.21
CA PRO A 435 -2.40 -11.21 -8.55
C PRO A 435 -3.79 -10.73 -8.97
N GLY A 436 -4.69 -11.68 -9.27
CA GLY A 436 -6.03 -11.42 -9.78
C GLY A 436 -6.07 -10.77 -11.17
N GLY A 437 -4.95 -10.72 -11.91
CA GLY A 437 -4.83 -9.93 -13.14
C GLY A 437 -4.88 -8.42 -12.90
N ARG A 438 -4.65 -7.98 -11.65
CA ARG A 438 -4.58 -6.56 -11.25
C ARG A 438 -3.18 -5.99 -11.52
N ASP A 439 -2.99 -4.74 -11.10
CA ASP A 439 -1.72 -4.02 -11.23
C ASP A 439 -0.58 -4.74 -10.52
N LEU A 440 0.65 -4.33 -10.84
CA LEU A 440 1.85 -4.89 -10.25
C LEU A 440 1.83 -4.76 -8.72
N SER A 441 1.95 -5.90 -8.05
CA SER A 441 1.86 -6.04 -6.59
C SER A 441 3.07 -6.75 -6.03
N PHE A 442 3.38 -6.43 -4.78
CA PHE A 442 4.42 -7.09 -4.00
C PHE A 442 3.84 -7.80 -2.77
N SER A 443 4.26 -9.04 -2.55
CA SER A 443 3.85 -9.86 -1.40
C SER A 443 4.89 -9.75 -0.27
N PHE A 444 4.61 -8.90 0.73
CA PHE A 444 5.56 -8.55 1.80
C PHE A 444 5.27 -9.16 3.19
N GLN A 445 4.10 -9.75 3.39
CA GLN A 445 3.71 -10.39 4.66
C GLN A 445 3.32 -11.85 4.45
N ASP A 446 3.29 -12.62 5.55
CA ASP A 446 3.10 -14.08 5.54
C ASP A 446 4.00 -14.77 4.53
N ASN A 447 5.27 -14.36 4.46
CA ASN A 447 6.17 -14.73 3.38
C ASN A 447 7.23 -15.75 3.81
N GLU A 448 6.89 -16.54 4.82
CA GLU A 448 7.68 -17.63 5.34
C GLU A 448 7.98 -18.67 4.27
N LEU A 449 9.26 -19.03 4.14
CA LEU A 449 9.67 -20.22 3.40
C LEU A 449 9.50 -21.42 4.32
N LEU A 450 8.60 -22.32 3.95
CA LEU A 450 8.20 -23.46 4.77
C LEU A 450 9.15 -24.65 4.57
N ASP A 451 9.53 -24.92 3.32
CA ASP A 451 10.40 -26.04 2.96
C ASP A 451 10.93 -25.89 1.53
N HIS A 452 11.99 -26.62 1.17
CA HIS A 452 12.44 -26.75 -0.21
C HIS A 452 13.13 -28.10 -0.50
N GLU A 453 13.09 -28.54 -1.75
CA GLU A 453 13.69 -29.81 -2.22
C GLU A 453 15.08 -29.63 -2.86
N GLY A 454 15.67 -28.44 -2.77
CA GLY A 454 17.01 -28.19 -3.27
C GLY A 454 18.13 -28.87 -2.45
N PRO A 455 19.33 -29.01 -3.04
CA PRO A 455 20.48 -29.60 -2.38
C PRO A 455 20.93 -28.78 -1.15
N PRO A 456 21.72 -29.38 -0.22
CA PRO A 456 22.25 -30.74 -0.27
C PRO A 456 21.31 -31.82 0.31
N GLN A 457 20.25 -31.43 1.01
CA GLN A 457 19.42 -32.35 1.81
C GLN A 457 18.06 -32.66 1.19
N GLY A 458 17.67 -31.93 0.15
CA GLY A 458 16.38 -32.07 -0.51
C GLY A 458 16.16 -33.44 -1.13
N ARG A 459 14.92 -33.93 -1.02
CA ARG A 459 14.47 -35.22 -1.56
C ARG A 459 13.30 -34.97 -2.51
N PRO A 460 13.57 -34.50 -3.73
CA PRO A 460 12.53 -34.14 -4.67
C PRO A 460 11.71 -35.36 -5.09
N ALA A 461 10.38 -35.23 -5.14
CA ALA A 461 9.53 -36.32 -5.60
C ALA A 461 9.72 -36.62 -7.10
N VAL A 462 10.10 -35.61 -7.88
CA VAL A 462 10.47 -35.75 -9.29
C VAL A 462 11.97 -35.47 -9.42
N ALA A 463 12.72 -36.46 -9.91
CA ALA A 463 14.16 -36.35 -10.03
C ALA A 463 14.58 -35.10 -10.84
N GLY A 464 15.44 -34.27 -10.23
CA GLY A 464 15.95 -33.04 -10.85
C GLY A 464 15.02 -31.84 -10.83
N VAL A 465 13.80 -31.95 -10.28
CA VAL A 465 12.87 -30.81 -10.09
C VAL A 465 12.87 -30.42 -8.63
N TRP A 466 13.30 -29.20 -8.30
CA TRP A 466 13.35 -28.76 -6.89
C TRP A 466 12.23 -27.78 -6.62
N ARG A 467 11.28 -28.15 -5.75
CA ARG A 467 10.17 -27.29 -5.35
C ARG A 467 10.48 -26.53 -4.06
N LEU A 468 9.83 -25.38 -3.89
CA LEU A 468 9.83 -24.57 -2.68
C LEU A 468 8.39 -24.37 -2.24
N HIS A 469 8.10 -24.52 -0.95
CA HIS A 469 6.82 -24.17 -0.35
C HIS A 469 6.96 -22.92 0.49
N TYR A 470 6.10 -21.94 0.29
CA TYR A 470 6.09 -20.69 1.03
C TYR A 470 4.68 -20.18 1.26
N ARG A 471 4.51 -19.26 2.20
CA ARG A 471 3.20 -18.67 2.54
C ARG A 471 2.89 -17.39 1.77
N ALA A 472 3.88 -16.78 1.10
CA ALA A 472 3.74 -15.45 0.49
C ALA A 472 2.49 -15.40 -0.39
N PRO A 473 1.56 -14.44 -0.19
CA PRO A 473 0.24 -14.46 -0.81
C PRO A 473 0.34 -14.35 -2.33
N THR A 474 -0.46 -15.17 -3.03
CA THR A 474 -0.63 -15.16 -4.49
C THR A 474 -2.09 -15.45 -4.84
N GLU A 475 -2.51 -15.03 -6.04
CA GLU A 475 -3.86 -15.26 -6.59
C GLU A 475 -3.74 -15.67 -8.07
N GLY A 476 -4.86 -16.04 -8.72
CA GLY A 476 -4.86 -16.29 -10.17
C GLY A 476 -4.31 -15.09 -10.94
N GLY A 477 -3.35 -15.29 -11.83
CA GLY A 477 -2.57 -14.20 -12.48
C GLY A 477 -1.16 -14.01 -11.92
N SER A 478 -0.88 -14.53 -10.71
CA SER A 478 0.50 -14.64 -10.19
C SER A 478 1.31 -15.75 -10.85
N SER A 479 0.69 -16.66 -11.62
CA SER A 479 1.41 -17.67 -12.41
C SER A 479 2.51 -17.04 -13.24
N GLY A 480 3.75 -17.47 -13.00
CA GLY A 480 4.93 -17.02 -13.72
C GLY A 480 5.70 -15.92 -12.98
N SER A 481 5.26 -15.54 -11.78
CA SER A 481 5.92 -14.53 -10.96
C SER A 481 7.29 -15.00 -10.47
N PRO A 482 8.31 -14.12 -10.47
CA PRO A 482 9.58 -14.39 -9.82
C PRO A 482 9.42 -14.43 -8.29
N VAL A 483 10.06 -15.43 -7.68
CA VAL A 483 10.20 -15.56 -6.23
C VAL A 483 11.62 -15.15 -5.86
N PHE A 484 11.76 -14.14 -5.01
CA PHE A 484 13.03 -13.56 -4.60
C PHE A 484 13.48 -14.04 -3.23
N ASN A 485 14.79 -14.16 -3.03
CA ASN A 485 15.36 -14.30 -1.70
C ASN A 485 15.24 -13.01 -0.89
N SER A 486 15.25 -13.14 0.43
CA SER A 486 15.05 -12.02 1.35
C SER A 486 16.23 -11.08 1.49
N ARG A 487 17.44 -11.45 1.05
CA ARG A 487 18.66 -10.69 1.33
C ARG A 487 19.04 -9.72 0.22
N LEU A 488 18.96 -10.16 -1.04
CA LEU A 488 19.56 -9.45 -2.18
C LEU A 488 18.59 -9.22 -3.35
N TRP A 489 17.31 -9.57 -3.20
CA TRP A 489 16.34 -9.50 -4.30
C TRP A 489 16.82 -10.26 -5.54
N GLN A 490 17.38 -11.45 -5.33
CA GLN A 490 17.74 -12.35 -6.42
C GLN A 490 16.65 -13.41 -6.59
N VAL A 491 16.31 -13.71 -7.83
CA VAL A 491 15.28 -14.70 -8.14
C VAL A 491 15.82 -16.09 -7.84
N ILE A 492 15.08 -16.84 -7.02
CA ILE A 492 15.42 -18.20 -6.61
C ILE A 492 14.44 -19.24 -7.15
N ALA A 493 13.20 -18.84 -7.47
CA ALA A 493 12.18 -19.74 -7.98
C ALA A 493 11.17 -19.03 -8.90
N LEU A 494 10.45 -19.84 -9.68
CA LEU A 494 9.32 -19.47 -10.51
C LEU A 494 8.02 -19.92 -9.81
N HIS A 495 7.12 -18.99 -9.45
CA HIS A 495 5.82 -19.36 -8.89
C HIS A 495 4.96 -20.03 -9.96
N HIS A 496 4.34 -21.17 -9.63
CA HIS A 496 3.54 -21.95 -10.58
C HIS A 496 2.23 -22.50 -10.02
N ALA A 497 2.17 -22.78 -8.72
CA ALA A 497 1.00 -23.39 -8.10
C ALA A 497 0.77 -22.86 -6.68
N GLY A 498 -0.45 -23.03 -6.18
CA GLY A 498 -0.81 -22.66 -4.81
C GLY A 498 -2.11 -23.30 -4.36
N GLY A 499 -2.23 -23.56 -3.06
CA GLY A 499 -3.42 -24.16 -2.48
C GLY A 499 -3.56 -23.83 -1.00
N LYS A 500 -4.77 -23.38 -0.60
CA LYS A 500 -5.08 -23.08 0.81
C LYS A 500 -5.10 -24.35 1.69
N ILE A 501 -5.44 -25.50 1.09
CA ILE A 501 -5.44 -26.84 1.68
C ILE A 501 -5.05 -27.82 0.57
N GLY A 502 -4.27 -28.85 0.88
CA GLY A 502 -4.08 -29.99 -0.04
C GLY A 502 -2.76 -30.05 -0.80
N MET A 503 -1.83 -29.10 -0.63
CA MET A 503 -0.49 -29.21 -1.24
C MET A 503 0.31 -30.32 -0.54
N PRO A 504 0.78 -31.37 -1.25
CA PRO A 504 1.59 -32.43 -0.65
C PRO A 504 2.85 -31.85 -0.04
N ARG A 505 3.16 -32.21 1.22
CA ARG A 505 4.39 -31.69 1.86
C ARG A 505 5.63 -32.14 1.09
N LEU A 506 6.61 -31.25 1.00
CA LEU A 506 7.88 -31.51 0.31
C LEU A 506 8.75 -32.55 1.04
N ASN A 507 9.80 -33.01 0.36
CA ASN A 507 10.82 -33.90 0.90
C ASN A 507 10.30 -35.26 1.38
N GLY A 508 9.20 -35.75 0.77
CA GLY A 508 8.57 -37.02 1.13
C GLY A 508 7.88 -37.03 2.50
N LYS A 509 7.65 -35.85 3.09
CA LYS A 509 6.93 -35.73 4.37
C LYS A 509 5.46 -36.11 4.16
N PRO A 510 4.86 -36.94 5.04
CA PRO A 510 3.47 -37.34 4.88
C PRO A 510 2.49 -36.19 5.11
N GLY A 511 1.35 -36.21 4.42
CA GLY A 511 0.25 -35.27 4.57
C GLY A 511 0.32 -34.06 3.62
N SER A 512 -0.61 -33.12 3.81
CA SER A 512 -0.70 -31.89 3.03
C SER A 512 -0.61 -30.64 3.90
N CYS A 513 -0.38 -29.50 3.26
CA CYS A 513 -0.36 -28.19 3.92
C CYS A 513 -0.97 -27.11 3.01
N GLY A 514 -1.30 -25.97 3.60
CA GLY A 514 -1.61 -24.76 2.83
C GLY A 514 -0.31 -24.05 2.48
N ALA A 515 0.02 -23.96 1.20
CA ALA A 515 1.25 -23.36 0.71
C ALA A 515 1.09 -22.88 -0.74
N ASN A 516 1.90 -21.89 -1.10
CA ASN A 516 2.25 -21.58 -2.47
C ASN A 516 3.54 -22.32 -2.84
N GLU A 517 3.65 -22.70 -4.10
CA GLU A 517 4.75 -23.50 -4.61
C GLU A 517 5.47 -22.77 -5.75
N GLY A 518 6.80 -22.85 -5.73
CA GLY A 518 7.63 -22.42 -6.85
C GLY A 518 8.66 -23.49 -7.23
N ILE A 519 9.08 -23.47 -8.49
CA ILE A 519 10.15 -24.31 -9.02
C ILE A 519 11.48 -23.56 -8.94
N ALA A 520 12.49 -24.14 -8.31
CA ALA A 520 13.79 -23.51 -8.13
C ALA A 520 14.46 -23.24 -9.49
N LEU A 521 14.90 -22.00 -9.71
CA LEU A 521 15.55 -21.59 -10.97
C LEU A 521 16.81 -22.40 -11.25
N GLN A 522 17.58 -22.77 -10.23
CA GLN A 522 18.77 -23.60 -10.41
C GLN A 522 18.46 -24.97 -11.02
N SER A 523 17.30 -25.55 -10.69
CA SER A 523 16.86 -26.82 -11.29
C SER A 523 16.41 -26.65 -12.75
N ILE A 524 15.77 -25.53 -13.08
CA ILE A 524 15.40 -25.16 -14.45
C ILE A 524 16.65 -24.92 -15.30
N ILE A 525 17.63 -24.18 -14.78
CA ILE A 525 18.90 -23.90 -15.46
C ILE A 525 19.69 -25.18 -15.71
N ALA A 526 19.71 -26.12 -14.75
CA ALA A 526 20.33 -27.42 -14.96
C ALA A 526 19.69 -28.17 -16.14
N ALA A 527 18.36 -28.19 -16.22
CA ALA A 527 17.62 -28.82 -17.32
C ALA A 527 17.86 -28.13 -18.68
N LEU A 528 17.96 -26.80 -18.71
CA LEU A 528 18.30 -26.03 -19.91
C LEU A 528 19.70 -26.40 -20.43
N LYS A 529 20.68 -26.55 -19.54
CA LYS A 529 22.07 -26.88 -19.91
C LYS A 529 22.25 -28.33 -20.37
N THR A 530 21.43 -29.25 -19.86
CA THR A 530 21.52 -30.67 -20.25
C THR A 530 20.84 -30.97 -21.58
N GLY A 531 20.11 -30.01 -22.16
CA GLY A 531 19.26 -30.22 -23.34
C GLY A 531 18.11 -31.16 -22.98
N GLY A 532 17.02 -30.59 -22.49
CA GLY A 532 15.84 -31.32 -21.99
C GLY A 532 15.33 -32.43 -22.89
#